data_AF-A0A292YYY5-F1
#
_entry.id   AF-A0A292YYY5-F1
#
_cell.length_a   1.000
_cell.length_b   1.000
_cell.length_c   1.000
_cell.angle_alpha   90.00
_cell.angle_beta   90.00
_cell.angle_gamma   90.00
#
_symmetry.space_group_name_H-M   'P 1'
#
loop_
_entity.id
_entity.type
_entity.pdbx_description
1 polymer ?
#
loop_
_entity_poly.entity_id
_entity_poly.type
_entity_poly.pdbx_seq_one_letter_code
_entity_poly.pdbx_strand_id
1 'polypeptide(L)'
;MDVVWLDVQMWTPLRGHMHPFTDIECDAPDPAPTVQNVWEEWALDHLTAVAVHDGWQPGRYHYTAERRDRGGHTVEVFARGYWEWTP
;
A
#
# COMPACT_ATOMS: atom_id res chain seq x y z
N MET A 1 -16.34 0.33 10.49
CA MET A 1 -15.55 -0.13 9.34
C MET A 1 -14.17 -0.45 9.86
N ASP A 2 -13.65 -1.62 9.49
CA ASP A 2 -12.23 -1.93 9.69
C ASP A 2 -11.42 -1.11 8.68
N VAL A 3 -10.31 -0.54 9.15
CA VAL A 3 -9.43 0.29 8.34
C VAL A 3 -8.18 -0.50 7.98
N VAL A 4 -7.79 -0.44 6.71
CA VAL A 4 -6.55 -0.99 6.20
C VAL A 4 -5.69 0.16 5.70
N TRP A 5 -4.43 0.17 6.10
CA TRP A 5 -3.43 1.13 5.68
C TRP A 5 -2.59 0.54 4.55
N LEU A 6 -2.35 1.32 3.51
CA LEU A 6 -1.33 1.06 2.52
C LEU A 6 -0.13 1.96 2.83
N ASP A 7 0.92 1.39 3.43
CA ASP A 7 2.21 2.08 3.56
C ASP A 7 2.98 1.95 2.26
N VAL A 8 3.36 3.07 1.66
CA VAL A 8 4.04 3.12 0.38
C VAL A 8 5.41 3.73 0.55
N GLN A 9 6.40 3.02 0.01
CA GLN A 9 7.80 3.40 0.04
C GLN A 9 8.37 3.38 -1.37
N MET A 10 9.35 4.24 -1.63
CA MET A 10 10.05 4.27 -2.91
C MET A 10 11.55 4.16 -2.68
N TRP A 11 12.23 3.41 -3.55
CA TRP A 11 13.68 3.38 -3.56
C TRP A 11 14.22 4.70 -4.12
N THR A 12 15.01 5.42 -3.32
CA THR A 12 15.70 6.63 -3.82
C THR A 12 17.21 6.38 -3.93
N PRO A 13 17.80 6.46 -5.13
CA PRO A 13 19.23 6.18 -5.33
C PRO A 13 20.15 7.07 -4.52
N LEU A 14 19.73 8.31 -4.25
CA LEU A 14 20.50 9.31 -3.51
C LEU A 14 20.70 8.96 -2.03
N ARG A 15 19.89 8.06 -1.48
CA ARG A 15 19.90 7.75 -0.04
C ARG A 15 20.21 6.28 0.26
N GLY A 16 20.24 5.41 -0.75
CA GLY A 16 20.67 4.02 -0.61
C GLY A 16 19.75 3.12 0.23
N HIS A 17 18.50 3.54 0.48
CA HIS A 17 17.47 2.75 1.14
C HIS A 17 16.06 3.12 0.64
N MET A 18 15.06 2.34 1.08
CA MET A 18 13.65 2.67 0.89
C MET A 18 13.26 3.88 1.71
N HIS A 19 12.56 4.82 1.09
CA HIS A 19 12.03 5.99 1.76
C HIS A 19 10.52 5.92 1.88
N PRO A 20 9.95 6.30 3.04
CA PRO A 20 8.52 6.56 3.14
C PRO A 20 8.11 7.55 2.05
N PHE A 21 7.10 7.18 1.29
CA PHE A 21 6.55 7.99 0.23
C PHE A 21 5.19 8.56 0.66
N THR A 22 4.24 7.69 1.02
CA THR A 22 2.96 8.09 1.60
C THR A 22 2.31 6.92 2.34
N ASP A 23 1.40 7.23 3.25
CA ASP A 23 0.42 6.31 3.81
C ASP A 23 -0.98 6.62 3.24
N ILE A 24 -1.77 5.58 2.99
CA ILE A 24 -3.13 5.71 2.47
C ILE A 24 -4.06 4.95 3.40
N GLU A 25 -5.07 5.64 3.92
CA GLU A 25 -6.16 5.05 4.69
C GLU A 25 -7.22 4.50 3.73
N CYS A 26 -7.57 3.23 3.84
CA CYS A 26 -8.59 2.58 3.03
C CYS A 26 -9.62 1.86 3.90
N ASP A 27 -10.86 1.85 3.45
CA ASP A 27 -11.86 0.93 4.00
C ASP A 27 -11.48 -0.51 3.65
N ALA A 28 -11.53 -1.41 4.64
CA ALA A 28 -11.35 -2.82 4.39
C ALA A 28 -12.43 -3.35 3.41
N PRO A 29 -12.07 -4.28 2.50
CA PRO A 29 -13.08 -4.96 1.70
C PRO A 29 -14.06 -5.72 2.60
N ASP A 30 -15.34 -5.74 2.21
CA ASP A 30 -16.40 -6.48 2.90
C ASP A 30 -17.08 -7.46 1.91
N PRO A 31 -16.96 -8.79 2.11
CA PRO A 31 -16.27 -9.45 3.22
C PRO A 31 -14.75 -9.35 3.13
N ALA A 32 -14.08 -9.35 4.29
CA ALA A 32 -12.63 -9.37 4.35
C ALA A 32 -12.07 -10.60 3.63
N PRO A 33 -11.14 -10.44 2.67
CA PRO A 33 -10.53 -11.56 1.98
C PRO A 33 -9.77 -12.46 2.95
N THR A 34 -9.91 -13.77 2.77
CA THR A 34 -9.21 -14.79 3.57
C THR A 34 -7.93 -15.28 2.91
N VAL A 35 -7.62 -14.78 1.70
CA VAL A 35 -6.50 -15.23 0.88
C VAL A 35 -5.63 -14.02 0.51
N GLN A 36 -4.32 -14.17 0.64
CA GLN A 36 -3.34 -13.10 0.44
C GLN A 36 -3.35 -12.51 -0.98
N ASN A 37 -3.49 -13.34 -2.02
CA ASN A 37 -3.45 -12.84 -3.41
C ASN A 37 -4.61 -11.87 -3.71
N VAL A 38 -5.77 -12.06 -3.08
CA VAL A 38 -6.91 -11.15 -3.21
C VAL A 38 -6.62 -9.80 -2.54
N TRP A 39 -5.88 -9.81 -1.42
CA TRP A 39 -5.38 -8.59 -0.79
C TRP A 39 -4.33 -7.87 -1.63
N GLU A 40 -3.46 -8.61 -2.32
CA GLU A 40 -2.49 -8.04 -3.26
C GLU A 40 -3.21 -7.35 -4.42
N GLU A 41 -4.15 -8.02 -5.08
CA GLU A 41 -4.97 -7.45 -6.16
C GLU A 41 -5.71 -6.18 -5.70
N TRP A 42 -6.40 -6.26 -4.55
CA TRP A 42 -7.10 -5.11 -3.96
C TRP A 42 -6.16 -3.91 -3.68
N ALA A 43 -4.97 -4.19 -3.15
CA ALA A 43 -3.99 -3.15 -2.83
C ALA A 43 -3.50 -2.46 -4.12
N LEU A 44 -3.19 -3.23 -5.15
CA LEU A 44 -2.72 -2.70 -6.43
C LEU A 44 -3.80 -1.86 -7.15
N ASP A 45 -5.06 -2.26 -7.07
CA ASP A 45 -6.18 -1.49 -7.62
C ASP A 45 -6.32 -0.13 -6.93
N HIS A 46 -6.24 -0.11 -5.59
CA HIS A 46 -6.30 1.14 -4.80
C HIS A 46 -5.09 2.03 -5.06
N LEU A 47 -3.89 1.46 -5.07
CA LEU A 47 -2.66 2.18 -5.38
C LEU A 47 -2.71 2.80 -6.77
N THR A 48 -3.23 2.08 -7.76
CA THR A 48 -3.43 2.60 -9.12
C THR A 48 -4.37 3.80 -9.13
N ALA A 49 -5.53 3.69 -8.47
CA ALA A 49 -6.50 4.78 -8.40
C ALA A 49 -5.91 6.05 -7.74
N VAL A 50 -5.20 5.89 -6.63
CA VAL A 50 -4.53 7.00 -5.93
C VAL A 50 -3.40 7.57 -6.78
N ALA A 51 -2.56 6.73 -7.38
CA ALA A 51 -1.45 7.17 -8.20
C ALA A 51 -1.88 7.98 -9.44
N VAL A 52 -2.99 7.59 -10.09
CA VAL A 52 -3.61 8.36 -11.16
C VAL A 52 -4.16 9.69 -10.63
N HIS A 53 -4.92 9.64 -9.54
CA HIS A 53 -5.55 10.83 -8.96
C HIS A 53 -4.53 11.88 -8.52
N ASP A 54 -3.45 11.46 -7.87
CA ASP A 54 -2.42 12.32 -7.28
C ASP A 54 -1.24 12.60 -8.24
N GLY A 55 -1.24 12.01 -9.44
CA GLY A 55 -0.22 12.23 -10.46
C GLY A 55 1.16 11.71 -10.07
N TRP A 56 1.23 10.50 -9.53
CA TRP A 56 2.50 9.89 -9.09
C TRP A 56 3.45 9.65 -10.26
N GLN A 57 4.74 9.79 -9.99
CA GLN A 57 5.77 9.56 -11.00
C GLN A 57 5.88 8.07 -11.35
N PRO A 58 6.14 7.71 -12.62
CA PRO A 58 6.43 6.34 -12.98
C PRO A 58 7.62 5.79 -12.19
N GLY A 59 7.55 4.53 -11.77
CA GLY A 59 8.65 3.89 -11.05
C GLY A 59 8.24 2.72 -10.19
N ARG A 60 9.22 2.18 -9.46
CA ARG A 60 9.05 1.04 -8.56
C ARG A 60 8.76 1.50 -7.13
N TYR A 61 7.59 1.12 -6.64
CA TYR A 61 7.15 1.33 -5.28
C TYR A 61 7.15 0.01 -4.52
N HIS A 62 7.37 0.06 -3.21
CA HIS A 62 7.09 -1.03 -2.30
C HIS A 62 5.86 -0.63 -1.48
N TYR A 63 4.95 -1.58 -1.28
CA TYR A 63 3.74 -1.36 -0.51
C TYR A 63 3.58 -2.41 0.57
N THR A 64 2.90 -2.03 1.65
CA THR A 64 2.43 -2.93 2.70
C THR A 64 0.97 -2.60 2.99
N ALA A 65 0.08 -3.58 2.80
CA ALA A 65 -1.31 -3.53 3.24
C ALA A 65 -1.41 -4.11 4.65
N GLU A 66 -1.80 -3.28 5.62
CA GLU A 66 -1.77 -3.65 7.03
C GLU A 66 -2.91 -3.04 7.83
N ARG A 67 -3.31 -3.72 8.91
CA ARG A 67 -4.15 -3.15 9.96
C ARG A 67 -3.26 -2.60 11.07
N ARG A 68 -3.58 -1.41 11.55
CA ARG A 68 -2.88 -0.74 12.65
C ARG A 68 -3.78 -0.65 13.89
N ASP A 69 -3.18 -0.65 15.06
CA ASP A 69 -3.87 -0.33 16.31
C ASP A 69 -4.08 1.19 16.44
N ARG A 70 -4.73 1.62 17.53
CA ARG A 70 -4.95 3.05 17.80
C ARG A 70 -3.66 3.85 18.04
N GLY A 71 -2.56 3.17 18.36
CA GLY A 71 -1.23 3.77 18.51
C GLY A 71 -0.47 3.88 17.18
N GLY A 72 -1.04 3.39 16.08
CA GLY A 72 -0.37 3.36 14.76
C GLY A 72 0.59 2.18 14.59
N HIS A 73 0.61 1.21 15.52
CA HIS A 73 1.46 0.02 15.38
C HIS A 73 0.77 -1.02 14.51
N THR A 74 1.54 -1.67 13.63
CA THR A 74 1.07 -2.80 12.82
C THR A 74 0.59 -3.94 13.72
N VAL A 75 -0.68 -4.31 13.53
CA VAL A 75 -1.32 -5.46 14.18
C VAL A 75 -1.27 -6.67 13.27
N GLU A 76 -1.49 -6.46 11.97
CA GLU A 76 -1.58 -7.53 10.98
C GLU A 76 -1.16 -7.02 9.61
N VAL A 77 -0.43 -7.84 8.87
CA VAL A 77 -0.03 -7.55 7.48
C VAL A 77 -0.78 -8.52 6.58
N PHE A 78 -1.60 -7.98 5.68
CA PHE A 78 -2.42 -8.75 4.76
C PHE A 78 -1.68 -9.09 3.46
N ALA A 79 -0.95 -8.11 2.94
CA ALA A 79 -0.17 -8.23 1.71
C ALA A 79 1.00 -7.24 1.73
N ARG A 80 2.06 -7.55 1.00
CA ARG A 80 3.16 -6.63 0.73
C ARG A 80 3.90 -7.04 -0.52
N GLY A 81 4.48 -6.08 -1.20
CA GLY A 81 5.22 -6.40 -2.41
C GLY A 81 5.80 -5.18 -3.08
N TYR A 82 6.32 -5.42 -4.28
CA TYR A 82 6.74 -4.38 -5.18
C TYR A 82 5.69 -4.18 -6.25
N TRP A 83 5.46 -2.93 -6.60
CA TRP A 83 4.55 -2.50 -7.64
C TRP A 83 5.29 -1.56 -8.58
N GLU A 84 5.30 -1.91 -9.87
CA GLU A 84 5.81 -1.06 -10.92
C GLU A 84 4.65 -0.20 -11.45
N TRP A 85 4.72 1.10 -11.24
CA TRP A 85 3.70 2.04 -11.69
C TRP A 85 4.11 2.70 -13.01
N THR A 86 3.21 2.63 -13.98
CA THR A 86 3.26 3.38 -15.25
C THR A 86 1.85 3.87 -15.57
N PRO A 87 1.63 5.19 -15.70
CA PRO A 87 0.32 5.79 -15.96
C PRO A 87 -0.23 5.53 -17.37
#